data_AF-A0A1Q7TK16-F1
#
_entry.id   AF-A0A1Q7TK16-F1
#
_cell.length_a   1.000
_cell.length_b   1.000
_cell.length_c   1.000
_cell.angle_alpha   90.00
_cell.angle_beta   90.00
_cell.angle_gamma   90.00
#
_symmetry.space_group_name_H-M   'P 1'
#
loop_
_entity.id
_entity.type
_entity.pdbx_description
1 polymer ?
#
loop_
_entity_poly.entity_id
_entity_poly.type
_entity_poly.pdbx_seq_one_letter_code
_entity_poly.pdbx_strand_id
1 'polypeptide(L)'
;MRKLGVLVLFIACAIGARSAGQIAAAPPGSPLPAKKAEKPAKDKAKNKDKKKEDKSSGTNLFGSSPAGIQSDQPTTTEIYSDEAFFDSTKNMGIFSGRVKVVDPRFNLQSDKLTVFITKGQNQSLEKAIAEGNVGLVRDRPDPNGGPPTRAVGRSDKATYTANSGDVELVGTPRVQEGQNLHVATSPDTVMIISQNSQLKTHGPSRTQIVQQPNEEKKGQANPSQTPAAQASPAPSLPKP
;
A
#
# COMPACT_ATOMS: atom_id res chain seq x y z
N MET A 1 1.42 27.99 -60.91
CA MET A 1 -0.02 27.63 -60.97
C MET A 1 -0.16 26.30 -60.24
N ARG A 2 -0.93 26.05 -59.17
CA ARG A 2 -2.09 26.70 -58.53
C ARG A 2 -1.95 26.54 -57.00
N LYS A 3 -2.41 27.53 -56.22
CA LYS A 3 -2.56 27.50 -54.76
C LYS A 3 -4.03 27.20 -54.42
N LEU A 4 -4.30 26.45 -53.35
CA LEU A 4 -5.56 26.38 -52.58
C LEU A 4 -5.29 25.46 -51.38
N GLY A 5 -5.59 25.74 -50.12
CA GLY A 5 -6.22 26.88 -49.45
C GLY A 5 -6.44 26.43 -48.00
N VAL A 6 -5.85 27.14 -47.03
CA VAL A 6 -5.97 26.88 -45.59
C VAL A 6 -7.24 27.58 -45.08
N LEU A 7 -8.11 26.85 -44.39
CA LEU A 7 -9.29 27.41 -43.71
C LEU A 7 -8.98 27.57 -42.21
N VAL A 8 -8.80 28.83 -41.79
CA VAL A 8 -8.69 29.24 -40.38
C VAL A 8 -10.07 29.68 -39.91
N LEU A 9 -10.59 29.05 -38.85
CA LEU A 9 -11.86 29.43 -38.23
C LEU A 9 -11.59 30.40 -37.07
N PHE A 10 -11.95 31.67 -37.27
CA PHE A 10 -12.02 32.69 -36.22
C PHE A 10 -13.36 32.58 -35.48
N ILE A 11 -13.32 32.30 -34.17
CA ILE A 11 -14.49 32.44 -33.29
C ILE A 11 -14.34 33.77 -32.54
N ALA A 12 -15.30 34.67 -32.76
CA ALA A 12 -15.34 36.01 -32.23
C ALA A 12 -15.86 36.06 -30.78
N CYS A 13 -15.28 36.98 -30.01
CA CYS A 13 -15.61 37.33 -28.63
C CYS A 13 -17.02 37.92 -28.48
N ALA A 14 -17.69 37.60 -27.36
CA ALA A 14 -18.74 38.43 -26.78
C ALA A 14 -18.33 38.87 -25.37
N ILE A 15 -18.07 40.17 -25.23
CA ILE A 15 -17.75 40.88 -24.00
C ILE A 15 -19.07 41.26 -23.33
N GLY A 16 -19.27 40.86 -22.07
CA GLY A 16 -20.37 41.31 -21.24
C GLY A 16 -19.86 42.03 -20.00
N ALA A 17 -19.64 43.34 -20.11
CA ALA A 17 -19.45 44.24 -18.97
C ALA A 17 -20.82 44.66 -18.43
N ARG A 18 -21.02 44.60 -17.11
CA ARG A 18 -22.09 45.34 -16.44
C ARG A 18 -21.50 46.23 -15.35
N SER A 19 -21.89 47.49 -15.45
CA SER A 19 -21.36 48.68 -14.78
C SER A 19 -21.83 48.82 -13.33
N ALA A 20 -21.02 49.56 -12.56
CA ALA A 20 -21.35 50.13 -11.26
C ALA A 20 -22.27 51.36 -11.36
N GLY A 21 -23.03 51.61 -10.28
CA GLY A 21 -23.83 52.82 -10.01
C GLY A 21 -25.08 52.42 -9.19
N GLN A 22 -25.47 53.05 -8.08
CA GLN A 22 -25.16 54.35 -7.49
C GLN A 22 -25.35 54.32 -5.96
N ILE A 23 -24.73 55.30 -5.30
CA ILE A 23 -24.85 55.71 -3.90
C ILE A 23 -26.12 56.56 -3.70
N ALA A 24 -26.80 56.44 -2.56
CA ALA A 24 -27.58 57.53 -1.96
C ALA A 24 -27.64 57.39 -0.42
N ALA A 25 -27.58 58.53 0.26
CA ALA A 25 -27.30 58.72 1.68
C ALA A 25 -28.56 58.89 2.59
N ALA A 26 -28.28 58.89 3.91
CA ALA A 26 -29.10 58.94 5.15
C ALA A 26 -30.00 60.21 5.33
N PRO A 27 -30.64 60.58 6.50
CA PRO A 27 -30.46 60.19 7.94
C PRO A 27 -31.79 60.25 8.81
N PRO A 28 -31.84 60.61 10.13
CA PRO A 28 -31.02 60.33 11.34
C PRO A 28 -31.84 59.75 12.54
N GLY A 29 -31.15 59.25 13.58
CA GLY A 29 -31.72 59.07 14.93
C GLY A 29 -30.74 58.46 15.94
N SER A 30 -30.05 59.30 16.71
CA SER A 30 -29.22 58.93 17.88
C SER A 30 -29.99 59.30 19.18
N PRO A 31 -29.68 58.76 20.39
CA PRO A 31 -28.43 59.09 21.09
C PRO A 31 -27.71 57.94 21.86
N LEU A 32 -26.41 58.20 22.02
CA LEU A 32 -25.35 57.64 22.91
C LEU A 32 -25.68 57.74 24.42
N PRO A 33 -24.95 57.06 25.36
CA PRO A 33 -23.56 57.37 25.79
C PRO A 33 -22.70 56.12 26.13
N ALA A 34 -21.40 56.15 26.45
CA ALA A 34 -20.23 56.99 26.17
C ALA A 34 -19.02 56.36 26.93
N LYS A 35 -17.82 56.40 26.32
CA LYS A 35 -16.47 56.59 26.91
C LYS A 35 -15.89 55.51 27.87
N LYS A 36 -14.56 55.30 27.99
CA LYS A 36 -13.32 55.66 27.27
C LYS A 36 -12.15 54.92 27.97
N ALA A 37 -11.09 54.66 27.20
CA ALA A 37 -9.77 54.12 27.51
C ALA A 37 -9.01 54.71 28.73
N GLU A 38 -7.96 54.04 29.25
CA GLU A 38 -6.51 54.29 28.98
C GLU A 38 -5.56 53.42 29.86
N LYS A 39 -4.35 53.14 29.34
CA LYS A 39 -3.14 52.58 30.04
C LYS A 39 -2.37 53.73 30.72
N PRO A 40 -1.46 53.57 31.73
CA PRO A 40 -0.12 52.95 31.52
C PRO A 40 0.69 52.39 32.74
N ALA A 41 1.73 51.59 32.40
CA ALA A 41 3.14 51.50 32.90
C ALA A 41 3.59 51.26 34.39
N LYS A 42 4.54 50.29 34.49
CA LYS A 42 5.78 50.14 35.33
C LYS A 42 5.70 49.83 36.84
N ASP A 43 6.34 48.71 37.28
CA ASP A 43 7.59 48.75 38.07
C ASP A 43 8.22 47.35 38.32
N LYS A 44 9.44 47.37 38.89
CA LYS A 44 10.61 46.47 38.74
C LYS A 44 10.71 45.28 39.73
N ALA A 45 11.59 44.33 39.36
CA ALA A 45 12.78 43.82 40.10
C ALA A 45 12.82 42.34 40.59
N LYS A 46 13.91 41.65 40.14
CA LYS A 46 14.84 40.67 40.80
C LYS A 46 14.24 39.49 41.58
N ASN A 47 14.69 38.22 41.48
CA ASN A 47 16.04 37.62 41.57
C ASN A 47 15.91 36.12 41.17
N LYS A 48 16.72 35.53 40.26
CA LYS A 48 17.88 34.64 40.51
C LYS A 48 17.61 33.42 41.41
N ASP A 49 17.57 32.19 40.84
CA ASP A 49 18.51 31.08 41.11
C ASP A 49 18.08 29.71 40.52
N LYS A 50 19.10 28.99 40.01
CA LYS A 50 19.26 27.54 39.76
C LYS A 50 18.20 26.58 40.34
N LYS A 51 17.76 25.58 39.54
CA LYS A 51 18.13 24.14 39.72
C LYS A 51 17.63 23.27 38.54
N LYS A 52 18.47 22.30 38.19
CA LYS A 52 18.32 21.19 37.24
C LYS A 52 17.66 19.99 37.95
N GLU A 53 17.18 19.02 37.17
CA GLU A 53 16.74 17.65 37.58
C GLU A 53 15.36 17.60 38.31
N ASP A 54 14.40 16.71 38.04
CA ASP A 54 14.28 15.47 37.27
C ASP A 54 12.81 15.32 36.83
N LYS A 55 12.53 14.80 35.64
CA LYS A 55 11.24 14.14 35.37
C LYS A 55 11.50 12.72 34.92
N SER A 56 11.29 11.84 35.89
CA SER A 56 11.41 10.40 35.86
C SER A 56 10.79 9.79 34.60
N SER A 57 11.63 9.06 33.87
CA SER A 57 11.26 8.01 32.92
C SER A 57 10.36 7.00 33.63
N GLY A 58 9.06 7.11 33.37
CA GLY A 58 8.06 6.10 33.72
C GLY A 58 8.13 4.97 32.70
N THR A 59 8.54 3.81 33.20
CA THR A 59 8.70 2.52 32.54
C THR A 59 7.45 2.09 31.77
N ASN A 60 7.54 1.97 30.44
CA ASN A 60 6.66 1.08 29.68
C ASN A 60 7.27 -0.33 29.74
N LEU A 61 6.94 -1.03 30.83
CA LEU A 61 6.95 -2.48 30.89
C LEU A 61 5.81 -2.98 29.99
N PHE A 62 6.07 -4.05 29.23
CA PHE A 62 5.16 -4.80 28.34
C PHE A 62 5.00 -4.25 26.91
N GLY A 63 5.63 -4.97 25.97
CA GLY A 63 5.35 -4.83 24.54
C GLY A 63 6.52 -5.15 23.61
N SER A 64 7.33 -6.16 23.92
CA SER A 64 8.28 -6.75 22.98
C SER A 64 7.54 -7.20 21.73
N SER A 65 7.58 -6.42 20.66
CA SER A 65 7.08 -6.85 19.36
C SER A 65 8.02 -7.91 18.80
N PRO A 66 7.55 -9.11 18.45
CA PRO A 66 8.39 -10.11 17.84
C PRO A 66 8.66 -9.73 16.37
N ALA A 67 9.95 -9.60 16.06
CA ALA A 67 10.58 -9.78 14.74
C ALA A 67 9.74 -9.42 13.49
N GLY A 68 9.53 -8.13 13.29
CA GLY A 68 9.54 -7.54 11.96
C GLY A 68 10.62 -6.48 11.99
N ILE A 69 11.57 -6.50 11.05
CA ILE A 69 12.66 -5.51 11.00
C ILE A 69 12.03 -4.11 10.81
N GLN A 70 11.78 -3.41 11.91
CA GLN A 70 11.64 -1.97 11.91
C GLN A 70 13.06 -1.43 11.91
N SER A 71 13.63 -1.28 10.72
CA SER A 71 14.86 -0.53 10.57
C SER A 71 14.55 0.92 10.90
N ASP A 72 15.26 1.49 11.87
CA ASP A 72 15.22 2.93 12.23
C ASP A 72 15.87 3.83 11.16
N GLN A 73 16.02 3.30 9.94
CA GLN A 73 16.66 3.92 8.80
C GLN A 73 15.59 4.28 7.75
N PRO A 74 15.74 5.41 7.04
CA PRO A 74 14.82 5.79 5.98
C PRO A 74 14.63 4.66 4.95
N THR A 75 13.39 4.18 4.80
CA THR A 75 13.04 3.25 3.73
C THR A 75 12.95 4.04 2.43
N THR A 76 13.75 3.68 1.43
CA THR A 76 13.71 4.29 0.11
C THR A 76 12.82 3.45 -0.81
N THR A 77 11.85 4.09 -1.46
CA THR A 77 11.01 3.49 -2.50
C THR A 77 11.42 4.07 -3.85
N GLU A 78 11.77 3.21 -4.80
CA GLU A 78 12.14 3.61 -6.17
C GLU A 78 10.99 3.31 -7.13
N ILE A 79 10.68 4.24 -8.04
CA ILE A 79 9.63 4.09 -9.04
C ILE A 79 10.24 4.33 -10.43
N TYR A 80 10.12 3.33 -11.29
CA TYR A 80 10.53 3.39 -12.70
C TYR A 80 9.29 3.42 -13.59
N SER A 81 9.26 4.28 -14.60
CA SER A 81 8.19 4.39 -15.58
C SER A 81 8.67 5.07 -16.86
N ASP A 82 7.87 4.98 -17.92
CA ASP A 82 8.13 5.68 -19.19
C ASP A 82 7.78 7.17 -19.10
N GLU A 83 6.68 7.49 -18.40
CA GLU A 83 6.20 8.85 -18.19
C GLU A 83 5.94 9.12 -16.70
N ALA A 84 6.17 10.37 -16.28
CA ALA A 84 5.88 10.84 -14.94
C ALA A 84 5.32 12.27 -14.97
N PHE A 85 4.24 12.50 -14.24
CA PHE A 85 3.61 13.80 -14.06
C PHE A 85 3.41 14.07 -12.58
N PHE A 86 3.80 15.26 -12.10
CA PHE A 86 3.61 15.65 -10.71
C PHE A 86 2.78 16.94 -10.62
N ASP A 87 1.67 16.86 -9.92
CA ASP A 87 0.80 18.00 -9.58
C ASP A 87 1.06 18.39 -8.11
N SER A 88 1.85 19.42 -7.90
CA SER A 88 2.17 19.94 -6.57
C SER A 88 0.95 20.56 -5.86
N THR A 89 -0.05 21.02 -6.61
CA THR A 89 -1.29 21.57 -6.04
C THR A 89 -2.13 20.44 -5.43
N LYS A 90 -2.16 19.29 -6.10
CA LYS A 90 -2.84 18.09 -5.62
C LYS A 90 -1.97 17.18 -4.75
N ASN A 91 -0.67 17.46 -4.64
CA ASN A 91 0.33 16.60 -3.97
C ASN A 91 0.26 15.16 -4.51
N MET A 92 0.20 15.05 -5.84
CA MET A 92 -0.10 13.82 -6.54
C MET A 92 0.90 13.59 -7.67
N GLY A 93 1.49 12.39 -7.71
CA GLY A 93 2.30 11.91 -8.81
C GLY A 93 1.54 10.86 -9.63
N ILE A 94 1.64 10.92 -10.96
CA ILE A 94 1.11 9.91 -11.88
C ILE A 94 2.28 9.39 -12.70
N PHE A 95 2.47 8.07 -12.69
CA PHE A 95 3.49 7.35 -13.43
C PHE A 95 2.78 6.40 -14.40
N SER A 96 3.17 6.39 -15.67
CA SER A 96 2.53 5.56 -16.69
C SER A 96 3.56 4.88 -17.59
N GLY A 97 3.21 3.71 -18.10
CA GLY A 97 4.06 2.91 -18.97
C GLY A 97 5.08 2.10 -18.17
N ARG A 98 4.95 0.77 -18.24
CA ARG A 98 5.88 -0.23 -17.65
C ARG A 98 6.31 0.12 -16.22
N VAL A 99 5.35 0.49 -15.37
CA VAL A 99 5.65 0.95 -14.03
C VAL A 99 6.22 -0.21 -13.20
N LYS A 100 7.35 0.04 -12.54
CA LYS A 100 7.96 -0.87 -11.56
C LYS A 100 8.29 -0.09 -10.29
N VAL A 101 7.76 -0.53 -9.17
CA VAL A 101 8.09 -0.03 -7.84
C VAL A 101 8.99 -1.03 -7.14
N VAL A 102 10.09 -0.55 -6.58
CA VAL A 102 11.02 -1.31 -5.74
C VAL A 102 10.98 -0.68 -4.35
N ASP A 103 10.40 -1.41 -3.39
CA ASP A 103 10.39 -1.06 -1.98
C ASP A 103 10.99 -2.24 -1.19
N PRO A 104 11.77 -2.00 -0.13
CA PRO A 104 12.31 -3.08 0.72
C PRO A 104 11.25 -4.05 1.25
N ARG A 105 9.98 -3.61 1.34
CA ARG A 105 8.85 -4.41 1.83
C ARG A 105 8.13 -5.16 0.72
N PHE A 106 8.19 -4.68 -0.52
CA PHE A 106 7.51 -5.30 -1.67
C PHE A 106 7.99 -4.74 -3.01
N ASN A 107 7.77 -5.52 -4.07
CA ASN A 107 7.88 -5.03 -5.44
C ASN A 107 6.49 -4.96 -6.07
N LEU A 108 6.25 -3.95 -6.92
CA LEU A 108 4.99 -3.77 -7.62
C LEU A 108 5.26 -3.53 -9.11
N GLN A 109 4.42 -4.10 -9.96
CA GLN A 109 4.37 -3.80 -11.38
C GLN A 109 2.95 -3.40 -11.75
N SER A 110 2.81 -2.47 -12.69
CA SER A 110 1.52 -2.03 -13.23
C SER A 110 1.68 -1.23 -14.52
N ASP A 111 0.57 -0.95 -15.20
CA ASP A 111 0.56 -0.05 -16.35
C ASP A 111 0.59 1.42 -15.93
N LYS A 112 -0.09 1.74 -14.81
CA LYS A 112 -0.18 3.09 -14.25
C LYS A 112 -0.15 3.05 -12.72
N LEU A 113 0.54 4.03 -12.14
CA LEU A 113 0.60 4.25 -10.69
C LEU A 113 0.26 5.70 -10.37
N THR A 114 -0.69 5.91 -9.46
CA THR A 114 -1.02 7.21 -8.91
C THR A 114 -0.61 7.25 -7.43
N VAL A 115 0.24 8.19 -7.06
CA VAL A 115 0.77 8.36 -5.71
C VAL A 115 0.22 9.66 -5.11
N PHE A 116 -0.25 9.58 -3.87
CA PHE A 116 -0.69 10.72 -3.07
C PHE A 116 0.27 10.94 -1.91
N ILE A 117 0.69 12.18 -1.71
CA ILE A 117 1.63 12.59 -0.68
C ILE A 117 0.91 13.53 0.30
N THR A 118 1.21 13.38 1.59
CA THR A 118 0.67 14.26 2.63
C THR A 118 1.10 15.71 2.43
N LYS A 119 0.22 16.63 2.81
CA LYS A 119 0.49 18.08 2.76
C LYS A 119 1.28 18.50 4.01
N GLY A 120 2.21 19.45 3.84
CA GLY A 120 2.92 20.10 4.93
C GLY A 120 4.42 19.86 4.92
N GLN A 121 5.08 20.11 6.05
CA GLN A 121 6.55 20.06 6.18
C GLN A 121 7.12 18.64 6.14
N ASN A 122 6.33 17.63 6.53
CA ASN A 122 6.72 16.23 6.55
C ASN A 122 5.98 15.46 5.45
N GLN A 123 6.31 15.76 4.20
CA GLN A 123 5.75 15.08 3.04
C GLN A 123 6.08 13.59 3.10
N SER A 124 5.04 12.76 3.21
CA SER A 124 5.13 11.32 3.29
C SER A 124 4.13 10.68 2.32
N LEU A 125 4.43 9.46 1.87
CA LEU A 125 3.48 8.66 1.09
C LEU A 125 2.21 8.46 1.92
N GLU A 126 1.05 8.84 1.38
CA GLU A 126 -0.26 8.62 2.01
C GLU A 126 -0.92 7.37 1.44
N LYS A 127 -0.96 7.30 0.10
CA LYS A 127 -1.67 6.28 -0.65
C LYS A 127 -1.04 6.09 -2.02
N ALA A 128 -1.04 4.87 -2.53
CA ALA A 128 -0.66 4.58 -3.90
C ALA A 128 -1.71 3.68 -4.56
N ILE A 129 -2.09 3.98 -5.79
CA ILE A 129 -3.08 3.24 -6.57
C ILE A 129 -2.40 2.76 -7.85
N ALA A 130 -2.23 1.46 -7.98
CA ALA A 130 -1.75 0.81 -9.19
C ALA A 130 -2.93 0.26 -9.99
N GLU A 131 -2.90 0.47 -11.30
CA GLU A 131 -3.96 0.11 -12.23
C GLU A 131 -3.33 -0.55 -13.46
N GLY A 132 -3.98 -1.62 -13.95
CA GLY A 132 -3.57 -2.38 -15.12
C GLY A 132 -2.43 -3.35 -14.83
N ASN A 133 -2.62 -4.63 -15.20
CA ASN A 133 -1.62 -5.70 -15.10
C ASN A 133 -0.89 -5.74 -13.75
N VAL A 134 -1.62 -5.58 -12.64
CA VAL A 134 -0.97 -5.39 -11.34
C VAL A 134 -0.34 -6.69 -10.87
N GLY A 135 0.94 -6.61 -10.52
CA GLY A 135 1.70 -7.69 -9.90
C GLY A 135 2.43 -7.21 -8.65
N LEU A 136 2.00 -7.69 -7.49
CA LEU A 136 2.64 -7.43 -6.19
C LEU A 136 3.45 -8.67 -5.78
N VAL A 137 4.71 -8.47 -5.40
CA VAL A 137 5.57 -9.53 -4.86
C VAL A 137 6.08 -9.12 -3.48
N ARG A 138 5.88 -9.99 -2.50
CA ARG A 138 6.41 -9.85 -1.14
C ARG A 138 7.20 -11.10 -0.78
N ASP A 139 8.42 -10.90 -0.31
CA ASP A 139 9.22 -11.97 0.26
C ASP A 139 9.11 -11.89 1.79
N ARG A 140 8.64 -12.97 2.41
CA ARG A 140 8.54 -13.10 3.87
C ARG A 140 9.75 -13.89 4.37
N PRO A 141 10.62 -13.30 5.21
CA PRO A 141 11.70 -14.04 5.84
C PRO A 141 11.15 -15.23 6.64
N ASP A 142 11.84 -16.37 6.57
CA ASP A 142 11.52 -17.51 7.42
C ASP A 142 11.98 -17.23 8.86
N PRO A 143 11.11 -17.39 9.87
CA PRO A 143 11.48 -17.14 11.27
C PRO A 143 12.65 -17.97 11.79
N ASN A 144 12.91 -19.13 11.19
CA ASN A 144 14.00 -20.05 11.55
C ASN A 144 15.24 -19.87 10.66
N GLY A 145 15.27 -18.83 9.81
CA GLY A 145 16.40 -18.56 8.90
C GLY A 145 16.43 -19.42 7.64
N GLY A 146 15.34 -20.12 7.33
CA GLY A 146 15.15 -20.81 6.05
C GLY A 146 15.00 -19.85 4.84
N PRO A 147 14.84 -20.40 3.62
CA PRO A 147 14.59 -19.57 2.44
C PRO A 147 13.28 -18.76 2.61
N PRO A 148 13.24 -17.50 2.17
CA PRO A 148 12.05 -16.67 2.32
C PRO A 148 10.89 -17.26 1.52
N THR A 149 9.69 -17.18 2.10
CA THR A 149 8.46 -17.55 1.38
C THR A 149 8.01 -16.38 0.52
N ARG A 150 7.80 -16.62 -0.77
CA ARG A 150 7.31 -15.61 -1.70
C ARG A 150 5.78 -15.63 -1.79
N ALA A 151 5.16 -14.48 -1.56
CA ALA A 151 3.77 -14.22 -1.82
C ALA A 151 3.62 -13.34 -3.07
N VAL A 152 2.74 -13.73 -4.00
CA VAL A 152 2.48 -13.00 -5.24
C VAL A 152 0.99 -12.69 -5.34
N GLY A 153 0.66 -11.40 -5.33
CA GLY A 153 -0.68 -10.89 -5.61
C GLY A 153 -0.79 -10.42 -7.06
N ARG A 154 -1.88 -10.75 -7.75
CA ARG A 154 -2.22 -10.15 -9.05
C ARG A 154 -3.67 -9.70 -9.08
N SER A 155 -3.94 -8.59 -9.77
CA SER A 155 -5.27 -8.00 -9.88
C SER A 155 -5.32 -6.96 -10.99
N ASP A 156 -6.50 -6.44 -11.29
CA ASP A 156 -6.65 -5.30 -12.22
C ASP A 156 -6.22 -3.99 -11.56
N LYS A 157 -6.44 -3.88 -10.24
CA LYS A 157 -6.10 -2.70 -9.45
C LYS A 157 -5.59 -3.10 -8.07
N ALA A 158 -4.64 -2.33 -7.55
CA ALA A 158 -4.20 -2.41 -6.16
C ALA A 158 -4.16 -1.03 -5.52
N THR A 159 -4.62 -0.93 -4.27
CA THR A 159 -4.54 0.29 -3.46
C THR A 159 -3.71 0.01 -2.22
N TYR A 160 -2.57 0.69 -2.09
CA TYR A 160 -1.75 0.70 -0.88
C TYR A 160 -2.10 1.89 -0.01
N THR A 161 -2.32 1.65 1.29
CA THR A 161 -2.55 2.71 2.29
C THR A 161 -1.38 2.77 3.26
N ALA A 162 -0.67 3.89 3.31
CA ALA A 162 0.58 3.99 4.07
C ALA A 162 0.38 3.89 5.59
N ASN A 163 -0.74 4.38 6.10
CA ASN A 163 -1.05 4.37 7.53
C ASN A 163 -1.17 2.94 8.10
N SER A 164 -1.80 2.01 7.37
CA SER A 164 -1.97 0.62 7.81
C SER A 164 -0.97 -0.34 7.18
N GLY A 165 -0.34 0.03 6.06
CA GLY A 165 0.50 -0.86 5.27
C GLY A 165 -0.29 -1.92 4.46
N ASP A 166 -1.61 -1.80 4.43
CA ASP A 166 -2.50 -2.71 3.71
C ASP A 166 -2.43 -2.47 2.20
N VAL A 167 -2.52 -3.57 1.45
CA VAL A 167 -2.73 -3.56 0.00
C VAL A 167 -4.04 -4.23 -0.31
N GLU A 168 -4.98 -3.45 -0.85
CA GLU A 168 -6.27 -3.92 -1.33
C GLU A 168 -6.16 -4.27 -2.82
N LEU A 169 -6.50 -5.49 -3.19
CA LEU A 169 -6.52 -6.02 -4.55
C LEU A 169 -7.96 -6.21 -5.02
N VAL A 170 -8.31 -5.66 -6.18
CA VAL A 170 -9.67 -5.71 -6.77
C VAL A 170 -9.62 -5.97 -8.27
N GLY A 171 -10.75 -6.39 -8.86
CA GLY A 171 -10.82 -6.78 -10.26
C GLY A 171 -10.19 -8.17 -10.47
N THR A 172 -10.91 -9.19 -10.00
CA THR A 172 -10.49 -10.60 -10.04
C THR A 172 -9.13 -10.92 -9.39
N PRO A 173 -8.93 -10.52 -8.12
CA PRO A 173 -7.66 -10.71 -7.45
C PRO A 173 -7.30 -12.20 -7.27
N ARG A 174 -6.01 -12.48 -7.31
CA ARG A 174 -5.43 -13.79 -7.02
C ARG A 174 -4.18 -13.63 -6.18
N VAL A 175 -4.01 -14.49 -5.18
CA VAL A 175 -2.86 -14.51 -4.29
C VAL A 175 -2.29 -15.91 -4.25
N GLN A 176 -0.99 -16.03 -4.54
CA GLN A 176 -0.25 -17.28 -4.44
C GLN A 176 0.79 -17.15 -3.32
N GLU A 177 0.80 -18.10 -2.39
CA GLU A 177 1.80 -18.21 -1.32
C GLU A 177 2.36 -19.64 -1.34
N GLY A 178 3.62 -19.78 -1.75
CA GLY A 178 4.21 -21.09 -2.02
C GLY A 178 3.41 -21.89 -3.07
N GLN A 179 2.90 -23.05 -2.67
CA GLN A 179 2.08 -23.94 -3.50
C GLN A 179 0.57 -23.65 -3.37
N ASN A 180 0.17 -22.81 -2.42
CA ASN A 180 -1.23 -22.49 -2.16
C ASN A 180 -1.67 -21.33 -3.06
N LEU A 181 -2.91 -21.40 -3.52
CA LEU A 181 -3.51 -20.41 -4.41
C LEU A 181 -4.90 -20.02 -3.90
N HIS A 182 -5.13 -18.72 -3.75
CA HIS A 182 -6.43 -18.15 -3.43
C HIS A 182 -6.87 -17.23 -4.58
N VAL A 183 -8.05 -17.45 -5.13
CA VAL A 183 -8.53 -16.74 -6.34
C VAL A 183 -9.95 -16.25 -6.13
N ALA A 184 -10.22 -15.01 -6.53
CA ALA A 184 -11.57 -14.48 -6.61
C ALA A 184 -12.37 -15.18 -7.73
N THR A 185 -13.64 -15.47 -7.44
CA THR A 185 -14.57 -16.01 -8.45
C THR A 185 -15.55 -14.95 -8.97
N SER A 186 -15.45 -13.72 -8.46
CA SER A 186 -16.22 -12.55 -8.88
C SER A 186 -15.30 -11.33 -9.01
N PRO A 187 -15.55 -10.40 -9.95
CA PRO A 187 -14.81 -9.13 -10.04
C PRO A 187 -14.99 -8.24 -8.79
N ASP A 188 -16.12 -8.38 -8.08
CA ASP A 188 -16.44 -7.59 -6.88
C ASP A 188 -15.73 -8.09 -5.61
N THR A 189 -15.01 -9.22 -5.71
CA THR A 189 -14.25 -9.75 -4.59
C THR A 189 -13.04 -8.87 -4.30
N VAL A 190 -12.89 -8.50 -3.03
CA VAL A 190 -11.77 -7.70 -2.53
C VAL A 190 -10.85 -8.58 -1.69
N MET A 191 -9.56 -8.56 -1.99
CA MET A 191 -8.54 -9.24 -1.20
C MET A 191 -7.60 -8.21 -0.57
N ILE A 192 -7.43 -8.25 0.75
CA ILE A 192 -6.60 -7.31 1.50
C ILE A 192 -5.40 -8.07 2.07
N ILE A 193 -4.20 -7.66 1.66
CA ILE A 193 -2.93 -8.16 2.20
C ILE A 193 -2.40 -7.13 3.19
N SER A 194 -2.38 -7.48 4.46
CA SER A 194 -1.87 -6.61 5.51
C SER A 194 -0.34 -6.57 5.57
N GLN A 195 0.22 -5.65 6.34
CA GLN A 195 1.68 -5.56 6.55
C GLN A 195 2.27 -6.82 7.19
N ASN A 196 1.54 -7.47 8.11
CA ASN A 196 1.92 -8.76 8.71
C ASN A 196 1.63 -9.96 7.78
N SER A 197 1.33 -9.70 6.52
CA SER A 197 1.11 -10.70 5.48
C SER A 197 -0.08 -11.63 5.74
N GLN A 198 -1.09 -11.18 6.49
CA GLN A 198 -2.38 -11.85 6.55
C GLN A 198 -3.21 -11.48 5.32
N LEU A 199 -3.96 -12.45 4.81
CA LEU A 199 -4.90 -12.27 3.71
C LEU A 199 -6.33 -12.28 4.24
N LYS A 200 -7.08 -11.22 3.99
CA LYS A 200 -8.53 -11.15 4.22
C LYS A 200 -9.23 -11.07 2.88
N THR A 201 -10.33 -11.80 2.72
CA THR A 201 -11.10 -11.81 1.48
C THR A 201 -12.56 -11.49 1.77
N HIS A 202 -13.12 -10.56 1.02
CA HIS A 202 -14.53 -10.20 1.05
C HIS A 202 -15.16 -10.50 -0.31
N GLY A 203 -16.14 -11.39 -0.34
CA GLY A 203 -16.81 -11.83 -1.57
C GLY A 203 -16.48 -13.26 -1.99
N PRO A 204 -17.09 -13.75 -3.09
CA PRO A 204 -16.90 -15.11 -3.59
C PRO A 204 -15.44 -15.41 -3.98
N SER A 205 -14.91 -16.52 -3.48
CA SER A 205 -13.53 -16.95 -3.74
C SER A 205 -13.36 -18.46 -3.65
N ARG A 206 -12.25 -18.97 -4.20
CA ARG A 206 -11.82 -20.36 -4.14
C ARG A 206 -10.40 -20.44 -3.60
N THR A 207 -10.15 -21.36 -2.69
CA THR A 207 -8.81 -21.67 -2.16
C THR A 207 -8.39 -23.07 -2.59
N GLN A 208 -7.18 -23.19 -3.10
CA GLN A 208 -6.50 -24.45 -3.38
C GLN A 208 -5.30 -24.57 -2.45
N ILE A 209 -5.30 -25.59 -1.61
CA ILE A 209 -4.22 -25.92 -0.68
C ILE A 209 -3.58 -27.20 -1.16
N VAL A 210 -2.28 -27.17 -1.39
CA VAL A 210 -1.51 -28.35 -1.82
C VAL A 210 -0.80 -28.91 -0.60
N GLN A 211 -1.13 -30.15 -0.24
CA GLN A 211 -0.43 -30.90 0.80
C GLN A 211 0.58 -31.81 0.11
N GLN A 212 1.84 -31.71 0.50
CA GLN A 212 2.83 -32.70 0.09
C GLN A 212 2.63 -33.97 0.92
N PRO A 213 2.65 -35.16 0.34
CA PRO A 213 2.71 -36.40 1.10
C PRO A 213 3.94 -36.36 2.01
N ASN A 214 3.77 -36.60 3.31
CA ASN A 214 4.92 -36.72 4.22
C ASN A 214 5.78 -37.91 3.81
N GLU A 215 6.99 -37.67 3.28
CA GLU A 215 7.99 -38.72 3.06
C GLU A 215 8.80 -39.03 4.33
N GLU A 216 8.14 -39.16 5.49
CA GLU A 216 8.79 -39.60 6.73
C GLU A 216 8.01 -40.75 7.40
N LYS A 217 8.18 -41.95 6.84
CA LYS A 217 8.35 -43.24 7.56
C LYS A 217 8.61 -44.38 6.57
N LYS A 218 9.71 -44.31 5.81
CA LYS A 218 10.25 -45.49 5.12
C LYS A 218 11.78 -45.47 5.15
N GLY A 219 12.33 -45.64 6.35
CA GLY A 219 13.79 -45.55 6.55
C GLY A 219 14.29 -46.01 7.90
N GLN A 220 13.74 -47.10 8.46
CA GLN A 220 14.45 -47.93 9.45
C GLN A 220 13.80 -49.32 9.51
N ALA A 221 13.91 -50.05 8.40
CA ALA A 221 13.82 -51.51 8.44
C ALA A 221 15.23 -52.01 8.79
N ASN A 222 15.34 -52.58 9.98
CA ASN A 222 16.52 -53.28 10.50
C ASN A 222 17.02 -54.32 9.46
N PRO A 223 18.29 -54.35 9.05
CA PRO A 223 18.77 -55.33 8.08
C PRO A 223 19.06 -56.64 8.81
N SER A 224 18.03 -57.43 9.12
CA SER A 224 18.18 -58.82 9.56
C SER A 224 16.83 -59.50 9.50
N GLN A 225 16.54 -60.14 8.38
CA GLN A 225 16.14 -61.56 8.30
C GLN A 225 15.67 -61.84 6.88
N THR A 226 16.49 -62.61 6.17
CA THR A 226 16.08 -63.41 5.02
C THR A 226 15.20 -64.55 5.52
N PRO A 227 14.00 -64.76 4.95
CA PRO A 227 13.52 -66.12 4.75
C PRO A 227 13.56 -66.49 3.28
N ALA A 228 14.14 -67.67 3.04
CA ALA A 228 14.41 -68.27 1.76
C ALA A 228 13.18 -68.35 0.84
N ALA A 229 13.46 -68.23 -0.45
CA ALA A 229 12.57 -68.66 -1.52
C ALA A 229 12.18 -70.13 -1.33
N GLN A 230 10.87 -70.39 -1.16
CA GLN A 230 10.30 -71.70 -1.46
C GLN A 230 9.39 -71.56 -2.67
N ALA A 231 9.91 -72.08 -3.78
CA ALA A 231 9.20 -72.31 -5.02
C ALA A 231 7.95 -73.16 -4.78
N SER A 232 6.86 -72.82 -5.48
CA SER A 232 5.75 -73.75 -5.71
C SER A 232 5.55 -73.92 -7.22
N PRO A 233 5.17 -75.14 -7.67
CA PRO A 233 5.46 -75.62 -9.01
C PRO A 233 4.41 -75.20 -10.04
N ALA A 234 4.83 -75.15 -11.31
CA ALA A 234 3.97 -74.93 -12.46
C ALA A 234 2.94 -76.08 -12.64
N PRO A 235 1.73 -75.79 -13.15
CA PRO A 235 0.71 -76.81 -13.42
C PRO A 235 1.01 -77.58 -14.71
N SER A 236 1.05 -78.91 -14.63
CA SER A 236 1.11 -79.78 -15.81
C SER A 236 -0.29 -80.09 -16.35
N LEU A 237 -0.41 -79.92 -17.68
CA LEU A 237 -1.54 -80.22 -18.55
C LEU A 237 -2.05 -81.67 -18.43
N PRO A 238 -3.36 -81.94 -18.61
CA PRO A 238 -3.89 -83.29 -18.76
C PRO A 238 -4.06 -83.70 -20.24
N LYS A 239 -3.70 -84.95 -20.57
CA LYS A 239 -4.31 -85.86 -21.58
C LYS A 239 -3.45 -87.13 -21.75
N PRO A 240 -3.97 -88.27 -22.24
CA PRO A 240 -5.24 -88.49 -22.96
C PRO A 240 -6.36 -89.10 -22.12
#